data_AF-A0A7S1XZW9-F1
#
_entry.id   AF-A0A7S1XZW9-F1
#
_cell.length_a   1.000
_cell.length_b   1.000
_cell.length_c   1.000
_cell.angle_alpha   90.00
_cell.angle_beta   90.00
_cell.angle_gamma   90.00
#
_symmetry.space_group_name_H-M   'P 1'
#
loop_
_entity.id
_entity.type
_entity.pdbx_description
1 polymer ?
#
loop_
_entity_poly.entity_id
_entity_poly.type
_entity_poly.pdbx_seq_one_letter_code
_entity_poly.pdbx_strand_id
1 'polypeptide(L)'
;MGVPKFYRWLSERFPKINTVISDLTLLPEFDNMYLDMNGILHGCTHPSDDELSKERPEREVVLALFKYLDRLITGIVKPRKIVYMALDGVAPRAKMNQQRSRRFRSAKDRMAALAEAKARGEALMDEAEAFDSNCITPGTTFMIRMGEILKFFIRKKLKEDPAWRGLTVVFSGADVPGEGEHKIMQFIRELR
;
A
#
# COMPACT_ATOMS: atom_id res chain seq x y z
N MET A 1 -13.62 1.66 17.30
CA MET A 1 -12.16 1.69 17.58
C MET A 1 -11.43 1.67 16.25
N GLY A 2 -10.50 2.60 15.99
CA GLY A 2 -9.69 2.57 14.76
C GLY A 2 -8.53 1.57 14.88
N VAL A 3 -8.01 1.11 13.74
CA VAL A 3 -6.88 0.15 13.68
C VAL A 3 -5.70 0.55 14.59
N PRO A 4 -5.25 1.84 14.65
CA PRO A 4 -4.16 2.23 15.54
C PRO A 4 -4.47 2.04 17.03
N LYS A 5 -5.72 2.28 17.45
CA LYS A 5 -6.13 2.09 18.85
C LYS A 5 -6.19 0.61 19.22
N PHE A 6 -6.61 -0.24 18.29
CA PHE A 6 -6.60 -1.68 18.49
C PHE A 6 -5.18 -2.24 18.55
N TYR A 7 -4.30 -1.83 17.63
CA TYR A 7 -2.88 -2.21 17.66
C TYR A 7 -2.20 -1.78 18.96
N ARG A 8 -2.45 -0.54 19.42
CA ARG A 8 -1.95 -0.05 20.70
C ARG A 8 -2.42 -0.92 21.87
N TRP A 9 -3.73 -1.18 21.96
CA TRP A 9 -4.29 -2.04 23.00
C TRP A 9 -3.68 -3.44 22.98
N LEU A 10 -3.52 -4.04 21.79
CA LEU A 10 -2.94 -5.36 21.63
C LEU A 10 -1.48 -5.40 22.07
N SER A 11 -0.71 -4.38 21.68
CA SER A 11 0.72 -4.22 22.03
C SER A 11 0.93 -4.00 23.53
N GLU A 12 0.09 -3.18 24.16
CA GLU A 12 0.15 -2.93 25.61
C GLU A 12 -0.24 -4.19 26.39
N ARG A 13 -1.23 -4.96 25.90
CA ARG A 13 -1.72 -6.16 26.58
C ARG A 13 -0.85 -7.39 26.37
N PHE A 14 -0.26 -7.53 25.18
CA PHE A 14 0.54 -8.69 24.79
C PHE A 14 1.89 -8.24 24.21
N PRO A 15 2.79 -7.67 25.02
CA PRO A 15 4.01 -7.02 24.51
C PRO A 15 4.95 -7.98 23.75
N LYS A 16 4.90 -9.29 24.06
CA LYS A 16 5.74 -10.32 23.43
C LYS A 16 5.38 -10.64 21.97
N ILE A 17 4.27 -10.12 21.45
CA ILE A 17 3.93 -10.32 20.02
C ILE A 17 4.74 -9.39 19.10
N ASN A 18 5.32 -8.33 19.66
CA ASN A 18 6.08 -7.34 18.91
C ASN A 18 7.57 -7.57 19.16
N THR A 19 8.32 -7.70 18.08
CA THR A 19 9.78 -7.78 18.11
C THR A 19 10.34 -6.75 17.15
N VAL A 20 11.24 -5.90 17.63
CA VAL A 20 11.98 -4.99 16.77
C VAL A 20 12.98 -5.80 15.96
N ILE A 21 12.90 -5.68 14.64
CA ILE A 21 13.83 -6.36 13.73
C ILE A 21 15.15 -5.59 13.76
N SER A 22 16.08 -6.00 14.62
CA SER A 22 17.43 -5.44 14.70
C SER A 22 18.45 -6.18 13.84
N ASP A 23 18.26 -7.50 13.68
CA ASP A 23 19.10 -8.37 12.88
C ASP A 23 18.21 -9.26 12.00
N LEU A 24 18.41 -9.16 10.69
CA LEU A 24 17.66 -9.91 9.69
C LEU A 24 17.98 -11.42 9.73
N THR A 25 19.12 -11.81 10.29
CA THR A 25 19.51 -13.22 10.43
C THR A 25 18.71 -13.95 11.51
N LEU A 26 18.09 -13.21 12.42
CA LEU A 26 17.23 -13.76 13.48
C LEU A 26 15.79 -13.99 13.02
N LEU A 27 15.43 -13.57 11.81
CA LEU A 27 14.10 -13.82 11.28
C LEU A 27 13.95 -15.31 10.93
N PRO A 28 12.79 -15.93 11.24
CA PRO A 28 12.49 -17.27 10.78
C PRO A 28 12.37 -17.29 9.26
N GLU A 29 12.49 -18.48 8.67
CA GLU A 29 12.24 -18.65 7.25
C GLU A 29 10.75 -18.55 6.94
N PHE A 30 10.41 -17.84 5.86
CA PHE A 30 9.04 -17.68 5.40
C PHE A 30 8.83 -18.44 4.08
N ASP A 31 7.75 -19.20 3.99
CA ASP A 31 7.37 -19.84 2.72
C ASP A 31 6.60 -18.88 1.82
N ASN A 32 5.61 -18.19 2.40
CA ASN A 32 4.66 -17.38 1.66
C ASN A 32 4.64 -15.96 2.23
N MET A 33 4.68 -14.96 1.35
CA MET A 33 4.53 -13.55 1.69
C MET A 33 3.31 -12.99 0.98
N TYR A 34 2.46 -12.26 1.71
CA TYR A 34 1.24 -11.65 1.18
C TYR A 34 1.30 -10.14 1.37
N LEU A 35 1.04 -9.39 0.30
CA LEU A 35 1.16 -7.95 0.26
C LEU A 35 -0.17 -7.32 -0.10
N ASP A 36 -0.72 -6.56 0.84
CA ASP A 36 -1.74 -5.55 0.55
C ASP A 36 -1.04 -4.34 -0.09
N MET A 37 -1.21 -4.22 -1.40
CA MET A 37 -0.53 -3.21 -2.20
C MET A 37 -1.09 -1.81 -1.97
N ASN A 38 -2.36 -1.68 -1.55
CA ASN A 38 -2.98 -0.38 -1.34
C ASN A 38 -2.34 0.35 -0.16
N GLY A 39 -2.03 -0.37 0.94
CA GLY A 39 -1.28 0.19 2.06
C GLY A 39 0.10 0.72 1.65
N ILE A 40 0.81 -0.01 0.78
CA ILE A 40 2.13 0.38 0.27
C ILE A 40 2.03 1.61 -0.65
N LEU A 41 1.05 1.63 -1.56
CA LEU A 41 0.82 2.76 -2.46
C LEU A 41 0.50 4.05 -1.70
N HIS A 42 -0.33 3.96 -0.65
CA HIS A 42 -0.60 5.09 0.22
C HIS A 42 0.69 5.60 0.91
N GLY A 43 1.54 4.71 1.44
CA GLY A 43 2.81 5.11 2.06
C GLY A 43 3.83 5.70 1.08
N CYS A 44 3.81 5.28 -0.19
CA CYS A 44 4.71 5.80 -1.23
C CYS A 44 4.26 7.16 -1.78
N THR A 45 2.97 7.48 -1.65
CA THR A 45 2.39 8.77 -2.09
C THR A 45 2.39 9.82 -0.98
N HIS A 46 2.34 9.40 0.29
CA HIS A 46 2.27 10.29 1.46
C HIS A 46 3.23 9.80 2.58
N PRO A 47 4.55 9.94 2.43
CA PRO A 47 5.50 9.62 3.51
C PRO A 47 5.26 10.57 4.70
N SER A 48 5.10 10.00 5.90
CA SER A 48 4.69 10.73 7.10
C SER A 48 5.63 11.87 7.54
N ASP A 49 5.00 12.98 7.93
CA ASP A 49 5.31 13.87 9.08
C ASP A 49 6.34 15.01 9.05
N ASP A 50 7.04 15.36 7.96
CA ASP A 50 7.97 16.52 8.08
C ASP A 50 7.87 17.64 7.05
N GLU A 51 7.03 17.52 6.03
CA GLU A 51 6.81 18.63 5.12
C GLU A 51 5.38 18.55 4.61
N LEU A 52 4.73 19.71 4.42
CA LEU A 52 3.76 19.95 3.35
C LEU A 52 4.42 19.66 1.99
N SER A 53 4.95 18.45 1.83
CA SER A 53 5.96 18.08 0.86
C SER A 53 5.25 17.86 -0.46
N LYS A 54 5.56 18.78 -1.36
CA LYS A 54 5.52 18.68 -2.81
C LYS A 54 5.11 17.29 -3.28
N GLU A 55 3.95 17.25 -3.89
CA GLU A 55 3.39 16.02 -4.42
C GLU A 55 4.36 15.37 -5.39
N ARG A 56 4.55 14.07 -5.22
CA ARG A 56 5.55 13.34 -5.99
C ARG A 56 4.99 13.02 -7.37
N PRO A 57 5.73 13.33 -8.45
CA PRO A 57 5.34 12.87 -9.77
C PRO A 57 5.20 11.35 -9.78
N GLU A 58 4.27 10.83 -10.57
CA GLU A 58 3.94 9.40 -10.64
C GLU A 58 5.20 8.51 -10.79
N ARG A 59 6.19 8.98 -11.56
CA ARG A 59 7.48 8.31 -11.73
C ARG A 59 8.22 8.08 -10.40
N GLU A 60 8.25 9.06 -9.51
CA GLU A 60 8.90 8.93 -8.21
C GLU A 60 8.14 7.98 -7.28
N VAL A 61 6.81 8.01 -7.32
CA VAL A 61 5.95 7.05 -6.59
C VAL A 61 6.27 5.62 -7.04
N VAL A 62 6.40 5.39 -8.34
CA VAL A 62 6.75 4.08 -8.91
C VAL A 62 8.15 3.63 -8.48
N LEU A 63 9.14 4.51 -8.48
CA LEU A 63 10.49 4.18 -8.03
C LEU A 63 10.53 3.86 -6.52
N ALA A 64 9.80 4.64 -5.71
CA ALA A 64 9.66 4.39 -4.28
C ALA A 64 8.98 3.04 -4.02
N LEU A 65 7.91 2.73 -4.77
CA LEU A 65 7.21 1.46 -4.71
C LEU A 65 8.15 0.29 -5.02
N PHE A 66 8.92 0.37 -6.12
CA PHE A 66 9.85 -0.69 -6.50
C PHE A 66 10.93 -0.91 -5.44
N LYS A 67 11.51 0.18 -4.91
CA LYS A 67 12.51 0.11 -3.83
C LYS A 67 11.92 -0.51 -2.56
N TYR A 68 10.69 -0.16 -2.22
CA TYR A 68 10.02 -0.67 -1.04
C TYR A 68 9.69 -2.16 -1.17
N LEU A 69 9.15 -2.58 -2.31
CA LEU A 69 8.86 -3.99 -2.61
C LEU A 69 10.13 -4.84 -2.61
N ASP A 70 11.20 -4.35 -3.25
CA ASP A 70 12.47 -5.04 -3.27
C ASP A 70 13.02 -5.21 -1.84
N ARG A 71 13.08 -4.12 -1.06
CA ARG A 71 13.51 -4.18 0.33
C ARG A 71 12.71 -5.20 1.15
N LEU A 72 11.39 -5.22 1.00
CA LEU A 72 10.53 -6.16 1.73
C LEU A 72 10.77 -7.62 1.30
N ILE A 73 10.74 -7.89 -0.01
CA ILE A 73 10.74 -9.25 -0.55
C ILE A 73 12.16 -9.84 -0.52
N THR A 74 13.16 -9.13 -1.03
CA THR A 74 14.53 -9.67 -1.17
C THR A 74 15.43 -9.30 0.01
N GLY A 75 15.20 -8.13 0.61
CA GLY A 75 16.00 -7.65 1.74
C GLY A 75 15.60 -8.27 3.08
N ILE A 76 14.31 -8.34 3.38
CA ILE A 76 13.80 -8.63 4.72
C ILE A 76 13.18 -10.03 4.82
N VAL A 77 12.08 -10.28 4.09
CA VAL A 77 11.25 -11.48 4.31
C VAL A 77 11.82 -12.71 3.61
N LYS A 78 12.36 -12.56 2.39
CA LYS A 78 12.97 -13.65 1.60
C LYS A 78 12.08 -14.90 1.53
N PRO A 79 10.83 -14.78 1.03
CA PRO A 79 9.93 -15.92 0.93
C PRO A 79 10.52 -17.00 0.03
N ARG A 80 10.23 -18.28 0.31
CA ARG A 80 10.79 -19.43 -0.43
C ARG A 80 9.88 -20.00 -1.52
N LYS A 81 8.56 -19.77 -1.40
CA LYS A 81 7.56 -20.41 -2.26
C LYS A 81 6.68 -19.40 -2.96
N ILE A 82 5.94 -18.58 -2.21
CA ILE A 82 4.88 -17.72 -2.79
C ILE A 82 5.09 -16.25 -2.43
N VAL A 83 4.92 -15.39 -3.42
CA VAL A 83 4.67 -13.95 -3.22
C VAL A 83 3.31 -13.63 -3.79
N TYR A 84 2.35 -13.26 -2.93
CA TYR A 84 1.01 -12.83 -3.35
C TYR A 84 0.90 -11.31 -3.21
N MET A 85 0.53 -10.63 -4.30
CA MET A 85 0.39 -9.18 -4.34
C MET A 85 -1.05 -8.82 -4.72
N ALA A 86 -1.76 -8.12 -3.82
CA ALA A 86 -3.17 -7.79 -3.98
C ALA A 86 -3.40 -6.28 -4.04
N LEU A 87 -3.91 -5.78 -5.17
CA LEU A 87 -4.57 -4.47 -5.21
C LEU A 87 -6.04 -4.61 -4.81
N ASP A 88 -6.60 -3.60 -4.16
CA ASP A 88 -8.06 -3.55 -3.98
C ASP A 88 -8.73 -3.51 -5.34
N GLY A 89 -9.73 -4.37 -5.52
CA GLY A 89 -10.72 -4.25 -6.58
C GLY A 89 -12.04 -3.71 -6.03
N VAL A 90 -13.13 -3.93 -6.77
CA VAL A 90 -14.47 -3.47 -6.36
C VAL A 90 -14.87 -4.12 -5.04
N ALA A 91 -15.08 -3.30 -4.01
CA ALA A 91 -15.37 -3.76 -2.66
C ALA A 91 -16.88 -3.92 -2.40
N PRO A 92 -17.29 -4.69 -1.36
CA PRO A 92 -18.69 -4.80 -0.96
C PRO A 92 -19.30 -3.46 -0.54
N ARG A 93 -20.64 -3.35 -0.63
CA ARG A 93 -21.38 -2.10 -0.32
C ARG A 93 -21.07 -1.53 1.07
N ALA A 94 -20.91 -2.40 2.08
CA ALA A 94 -20.56 -1.98 3.42
C ALA A 94 -19.22 -1.22 3.45
N LYS A 95 -18.19 -1.74 2.77
CA LYS A 95 -16.89 -1.08 2.65
C LYS A 95 -16.98 0.18 1.80
N MET A 96 -17.72 0.16 0.68
CA MET A 96 -17.90 1.34 -0.16
C MET A 96 -18.47 2.52 0.62
N ASN A 97 -19.46 2.29 1.50
CA ASN A 97 -20.00 3.34 2.36
C ASN A 97 -18.92 3.91 3.31
N GLN A 98 -18.13 3.04 3.94
CA GLN A 98 -17.04 3.45 4.82
C GLN A 98 -15.97 4.27 4.07
N GLN A 99 -15.53 3.80 2.89
CA GLN A 99 -14.56 4.50 2.05
C GLN A 99 -15.10 5.85 1.59
N ARG A 100 -16.38 5.92 1.17
CA ARG A 100 -17.06 7.16 0.82
C ARG A 100 -17.02 8.14 1.98
N SER A 101 -17.49 7.75 3.17
CA SER A 101 -17.49 8.65 4.33
C SER A 101 -16.09 9.17 4.69
N ARG A 102 -15.06 8.33 4.57
CA ARG A 102 -13.66 8.72 4.82
C ARG A 102 -13.17 9.76 3.80
N ARG A 103 -13.44 9.55 2.50
CA ARG A 103 -13.01 10.46 1.42
C ARG A 103 -13.70 11.82 1.51
N PHE A 104 -15.00 11.83 1.75
CA PHE A 104 -15.76 13.07 1.96
C PHE A 104 -15.22 13.87 3.14
N ARG A 105 -14.87 13.21 4.25
CA ARG A 105 -14.25 13.87 5.40
C ARG A 105 -12.89 14.45 5.05
N SER A 106 -12.01 13.65 4.44
CA SER A 106 -10.67 14.12 4.04
C SER A 106 -10.71 15.30 3.08
N ALA A 107 -11.63 15.30 2.10
CA ALA A 107 -11.82 16.43 1.20
C ALA A 107 -12.27 17.69 1.96
N LYS A 108 -13.22 17.54 2.91
CA LYS A 108 -13.67 18.65 3.76
C LYS A 108 -12.54 19.21 4.64
N ASP A 109 -11.77 18.32 5.27
CA ASP A 109 -10.64 18.71 6.13
C ASP A 109 -9.55 19.43 5.31
N ARG A 110 -9.27 18.97 4.08
CA ARG A 110 -8.35 19.62 3.14
C ARG A 110 -8.84 21.02 2.75
N MET A 111 -10.12 21.18 2.42
CA MET A 111 -10.71 22.49 2.11
C MET A 111 -10.63 23.46 3.29
N ALA A 112 -10.89 22.99 4.51
CA ALA A 112 -10.77 23.80 5.72
C ALA A 112 -9.31 24.24 5.96
N ALA A 113 -8.35 23.32 5.83
CA ALA A 113 -6.93 23.63 5.97
C ALA A 113 -6.44 24.65 4.94
N LEU A 114 -6.86 24.54 3.67
CA LEU A 114 -6.54 25.50 2.61
C LEU A 114 -7.12 26.90 2.90
N ALA A 115 -8.36 26.96 3.39
CA ALA A 115 -9.00 28.22 3.77
C ALA A 115 -8.26 28.92 4.92
N GLU A 116 -7.82 28.16 5.93
CA GLU A 116 -7.01 28.68 7.04
C GLU A 116 -5.64 29.16 6.58
N ALA A 117 -4.93 28.39 5.74
CA ALA A 117 -3.62 28.77 5.19
C ALA A 117 -3.73 30.06 4.37
N LYS A 118 -4.78 30.20 3.55
CA LYS A 118 -5.08 31.43 2.81
C LYS A 118 -5.33 32.63 3.73
N ALA A 119 -6.07 32.43 4.82
CA ALA A 119 -6.32 33.47 5.81
C ALA A 119 -5.04 33.91 6.55
N ARG A 120 -4.06 33.00 6.71
CA ARG A 120 -2.73 33.29 7.26
C ARG A 120 -1.75 33.89 6.25
N GLY A 121 -2.15 34.05 4.99
CA GLY A 121 -1.31 34.60 3.92
C GLY A 121 -0.20 33.66 3.45
N GLU A 122 -0.33 32.35 3.70
CA GLU A 122 0.63 31.35 3.25
C GLU A 122 0.54 31.15 1.72
N ALA A 123 1.68 30.93 1.08
CA ALA A 123 1.72 30.57 -0.34
C ALA A 123 1.12 29.16 -0.52
N LEU A 124 -0.01 29.08 -1.22
CA LEU A 124 -0.67 27.81 -1.53
C LEU A 124 0.02 27.15 -2.72
N MET A 125 0.18 25.82 -2.69
CA MET A 125 0.50 25.04 -3.89
C MET A 125 -0.63 25.16 -4.91
N ASP A 126 -0.28 25.05 -6.19
CA ASP A 126 -1.27 24.97 -7.27
C ASP A 126 -2.06 23.65 -7.15
N GLU A 127 -3.40 23.74 -7.13
CA GLU A 127 -4.28 22.57 -7.06
C GLU A 127 -4.07 21.60 -8.24
N ALA A 128 -3.53 22.09 -9.36
CA ALA A 128 -3.21 21.28 -10.54
C ALA A 128 -2.02 20.33 -10.33
N GLU A 129 -1.13 20.63 -9.38
CA GLU A 129 0.02 19.76 -9.03
C GLU A 129 -0.37 18.67 -8.01
N ALA A 130 -1.54 18.86 -7.40
CA ALA A 130 -2.47 17.95 -6.74
C ALA A 130 -2.33 16.41 -6.91
N PHE A 131 -1.58 15.62 -6.13
CA PHE A 131 -1.78 14.16 -6.11
C PHE A 131 -3.07 13.83 -5.36
N ASP A 132 -4.13 13.61 -6.11
CA ASP A 132 -5.41 13.19 -5.56
C ASP A 132 -5.35 11.71 -5.14
N SER A 133 -5.20 11.47 -3.83
CA SER A 133 -5.25 10.11 -3.25
C SER A 133 -6.54 9.33 -3.57
N ASN A 134 -7.63 10.00 -3.98
CA ASN A 134 -8.83 9.31 -4.46
C ASN A 134 -8.58 8.56 -5.77
N CYS A 135 -7.51 8.86 -6.51
CA CYS A 135 -7.10 8.10 -7.67
C CYS A 135 -6.69 6.65 -7.32
N ILE A 136 -6.39 6.35 -6.05
CA ILE A 136 -6.18 4.99 -5.52
C ILE A 136 -7.54 4.32 -5.30
N THR A 137 -8.22 4.04 -6.42
CA THR A 137 -9.54 3.40 -6.49
C THR A 137 -9.62 2.53 -7.74
N PRO A 138 -10.20 1.33 -7.67
CA PRO A 138 -10.47 0.55 -8.88
C PRO A 138 -11.20 1.37 -9.95
N GLY A 139 -10.83 1.19 -11.21
CA GLY A 139 -11.44 1.87 -12.36
C GLY A 139 -10.81 3.22 -12.74
N THR A 140 -9.88 3.75 -11.97
CA THR A 140 -9.14 4.97 -12.35
C THR A 140 -8.01 4.65 -13.33
N THR A 141 -7.65 5.62 -14.18
CA THR A 141 -6.49 5.51 -15.08
C THR A 141 -5.18 5.29 -14.31
N PHE A 142 -5.08 5.85 -13.09
CA PHE A 142 -3.94 5.60 -12.20
C PHE A 142 -3.85 4.11 -11.81
N MET A 143 -4.92 3.51 -11.28
CA MET A 143 -4.88 2.11 -10.83
C MET A 143 -4.68 1.12 -11.98
N ILE A 144 -5.22 1.42 -13.17
CA ILE A 144 -4.99 0.62 -14.38
C ILE A 144 -3.49 0.64 -14.74
N ARG A 145 -2.89 1.84 -14.81
CA ARG A 145 -1.46 1.99 -15.10
C ARG A 145 -0.59 1.34 -14.03
N MET A 146 -0.93 1.51 -12.75
CA MET A 146 -0.22 0.87 -11.65
C MET A 146 -0.26 -0.65 -11.73
N GLY A 147 -1.40 -1.23 -12.15
CA GLY A 147 -1.51 -2.65 -12.42
C GLY A 147 -0.51 -3.12 -13.48
N GLU A 148 -0.38 -2.40 -14.60
CA GLU A 148 0.58 -2.73 -15.66
C GLU A 148 2.04 -2.53 -15.22
N ILE A 149 2.33 -1.47 -14.47
CA ILE A 149 3.65 -1.20 -13.89
C ILE A 149 4.07 -2.33 -12.94
N LEU A 150 3.17 -2.83 -12.10
CA LEU A 150 3.43 -3.95 -11.19
C LEU A 150 3.63 -5.26 -11.95
N LYS A 151 2.82 -5.53 -12.99
CA LYS A 151 3.05 -6.69 -13.88
C LYS A 151 4.43 -6.62 -14.54
N PHE A 152 4.84 -5.44 -15.01
CA PHE A 152 6.17 -5.21 -15.56
C PHE A 152 7.27 -5.49 -14.52
N PHE A 153 7.13 -4.93 -13.31
CA PHE A 153 8.07 -5.15 -12.21
C PHE A 153 8.25 -6.64 -11.90
N ILE A 154 7.15 -7.38 -11.76
CA ILE A 154 7.16 -8.81 -11.48
C ILE A 154 7.89 -9.57 -12.60
N ARG A 155 7.54 -9.32 -13.87
CA ARG A 155 8.20 -9.98 -15.02
C ARG A 155 9.70 -9.68 -15.07
N LYS A 156 10.08 -8.43 -14.83
CA LYS A 156 11.48 -8.00 -14.78
C LYS A 156 12.23 -8.73 -13.67
N LYS A 157 11.66 -8.77 -12.46
CA LYS A 157 12.26 -9.45 -11.30
C LYS A 157 12.41 -10.94 -11.52
N LEU A 158 11.39 -11.64 -12.02
CA LEU A 158 11.47 -13.06 -12.36
C LEU A 158 12.56 -13.37 -13.39
N LYS A 159 12.78 -12.47 -14.35
CA LYS A 159 13.78 -12.65 -15.42
C LYS A 159 15.20 -12.35 -14.94
N GLU A 160 15.39 -11.26 -14.21
CA GLU A 160 16.72 -10.69 -13.95
C GLU A 160 17.25 -11.00 -12.54
N ASP A 161 16.37 -11.23 -11.56
CA ASP A 161 16.73 -11.34 -10.15
C ASP A 161 16.81 -12.83 -9.70
N PRO A 162 17.98 -13.34 -9.34
CA PRO A 162 18.12 -14.72 -8.85
C PRO A 162 17.25 -15.04 -7.64
N ALA A 163 16.98 -14.06 -6.77
CA ALA A 163 16.14 -14.25 -5.59
C ALA A 163 14.68 -14.57 -5.93
N TRP A 164 14.24 -14.28 -7.16
CA TRP A 164 12.87 -14.48 -7.61
C TRP A 164 12.67 -15.78 -8.42
N ARG A 165 13.76 -16.43 -8.90
CA ARG A 165 13.67 -17.55 -9.85
C ARG A 165 12.90 -18.77 -9.33
N GLY A 166 12.89 -18.98 -8.00
CA GLY A 166 12.17 -20.09 -7.36
C GLY A 166 10.77 -19.73 -6.86
N LEU A 167 10.34 -18.48 -7.02
CA LEU A 167 9.08 -17.98 -6.44
C LEU A 167 7.93 -18.14 -7.40
N THR A 168 6.80 -18.61 -6.88
CA THR A 168 5.50 -18.46 -7.51
C THR A 168 4.94 -17.10 -7.14
N VAL A 169 4.87 -16.19 -8.10
CA VAL A 169 4.30 -14.85 -7.89
C VAL A 169 2.86 -14.81 -8.38
N VAL A 170 1.93 -14.54 -7.46
CA VAL A 170 0.52 -14.37 -7.77
C VAL A 170 0.16 -12.89 -7.66
N PHE A 171 -0.31 -12.32 -8.77
CA PHE A 171 -0.75 -10.93 -8.81
C PHE A 171 -2.26 -10.85 -8.99
N SER A 172 -2.95 -10.26 -8.02
CA SER A 172 -4.36 -9.94 -8.09
C SER A 172 -4.52 -8.43 -8.29
N GLY A 173 -4.82 -8.02 -9.52
CA GLY A 173 -5.04 -6.62 -9.88
C GLY A 173 -6.36 -6.02 -9.36
N ALA A 174 -6.54 -4.74 -9.63
CA ALA A 174 -7.76 -3.98 -9.28
C ALA A 174 -8.97 -4.37 -10.15
N ASP A 175 -8.73 -5.06 -11.26
CA ASP A 175 -9.72 -5.68 -12.14
C ASP A 175 -10.36 -6.94 -11.53
N VAL A 176 -9.72 -7.57 -10.55
CA VAL A 176 -10.30 -8.68 -9.79
C VAL A 176 -11.17 -8.10 -8.65
N PRO A 177 -12.46 -8.45 -8.52
CA PRO A 177 -13.31 -7.94 -7.45
C PRO A 177 -12.83 -8.35 -6.05
N GLY A 178 -13.12 -7.53 -5.04
CA GLY A 178 -12.79 -7.78 -3.64
C GLY A 178 -11.71 -6.85 -3.08
N GLU A 179 -11.66 -6.76 -1.76
CA GLU A 179 -10.62 -6.03 -1.03
C GLU A 179 -9.34 -6.87 -0.95
N GLY A 180 -8.17 -6.23 -1.02
CA GLY A 180 -6.86 -6.91 -1.04
C GLY A 180 -6.70 -7.89 0.13
N GLU A 181 -7.05 -7.45 1.34
CA GLU A 181 -7.04 -8.28 2.55
C GLU A 181 -7.96 -9.52 2.42
N HIS A 182 -9.13 -9.37 1.82
CA HIS A 182 -10.08 -10.46 1.64
C HIS A 182 -9.65 -11.43 0.54
N LYS A 183 -9.03 -10.94 -0.54
CA LYS A 183 -8.46 -11.78 -1.61
C LYS A 183 -7.30 -12.63 -1.08
N ILE A 184 -6.41 -12.04 -0.29
CA ILE A 184 -5.33 -12.75 0.40
C ILE A 184 -5.92 -13.83 1.31
N MET A 185 -6.89 -13.48 2.16
CA MET A 185 -7.51 -14.44 3.07
C MET A 185 -8.26 -15.55 2.34
N GLN A 186 -8.87 -15.26 1.19
CA GLN A 186 -9.49 -16.28 0.35
C GLN A 186 -8.45 -17.25 -0.22
N PHE A 187 -7.37 -16.73 -0.81
CA PHE A 187 -6.29 -17.56 -1.33
C PHE A 187 -5.67 -18.45 -0.24
N ILE A 188 -5.47 -17.94 0.98
CA ILE A 188 -4.99 -18.74 2.12
C ILE A 188 -5.96 -19.88 2.47
N ARG A 189 -7.27 -19.65 2.39
CA ARG A 189 -8.28 -20.71 2.66
C ARG A 189 -8.29 -21.78 1.58
N GLU A 190 -8.09 -21.41 0.32
CA GLU A 190 -8.07 -22.34 -0.82
C GLU A 190 -6.77 -23.17 -0.90
N LEU A 191 -5.69 -22.71 -0.26
CA LEU A 191 -4.45 -23.46 -0.11
C LEU A 191 -4.50 -24.55 0.99
N ARG A 192 -5.54 -24.54 1.84
CA ARG A 192 -5.72 -25.52 2.93
C ARG A 192 -6.49 -26.74 2.44
#